data_AF-A0A2W2CEI6-F1
#
_entry.id   AF-A0A2W2CEI6-F1
#
_cell.length_a   1.000
_cell.length_b   1.000
_cell.length_c   1.000
_cell.angle_alpha   90.00
_cell.angle_beta   90.00
_cell.angle_gamma   90.00
#
_symmetry.space_group_name_H-M   'P 1'
#
loop_
_entity.id
_entity.type
_entity.pdbx_description
1 polymer ?
#
loop_
_entity_poly.entity_id
_entity_poly.type
_entity_poly.pdbx_seq_one_letter_code
_entity_poly.pdbx_strand_id
1 'polypeptide(L)'
;MGPRLRARRAHQPPDRDRLPVRAATAGPGAVGRGDQGVTSSTEVAVAERAVPGPHGAVRVRVYTPPGDPAALLVWLHGGGFAGGDLDIPEAHVVAGELAARTPAVVVSVGYRLARDGVRYPVPVDDAAAAWRWAAAGGVPAAGPRAIGGASAGAAIALTVALRQRGTAAAPDRLLLAYPFAHFPVPALDAAMANVMRALPPELRFDHERIAHMVRTYVGRVSNLPAEALPGAANLTGLPPAAVVLSELDDLRPSGELLVEQLRESGVEASVQLEKGMPHGHLNSGPPRPGAGASLDFFAAALRPSGLDGVLGRAG
;
A
#
# COMPACT_ATOMS: atom_id res chain seq x y z
N MET A 1 15.81 75.87 -9.91
CA MET A 1 14.52 75.45 -9.31
C MET A 1 13.97 74.30 -10.14
N GLY A 2 13.73 73.13 -9.54
CA GLY A 2 13.22 71.91 -10.20
C GLY A 2 13.97 70.66 -9.74
N PRO A 3 13.30 69.55 -9.37
CA PRO A 3 13.65 68.82 -8.15
C PRO A 3 14.51 67.56 -8.35
N ARG A 4 15.26 67.24 -7.29
CA ARG A 4 16.10 66.04 -7.13
C ARG A 4 15.24 64.76 -7.14
N LEU A 5 15.46 63.89 -8.12
CA LEU A 5 14.94 62.52 -8.14
C LEU A 5 15.62 61.69 -7.04
N ARG A 6 14.87 61.37 -5.99
CA ARG A 6 15.24 60.35 -5.00
C ARG A 6 15.07 58.97 -5.63
N ALA A 7 16.15 58.20 -5.69
CA ALA A 7 16.10 56.78 -6.02
C ALA A 7 15.20 56.05 -5.01
N ARG A 8 14.10 55.46 -5.51
CA ARG A 8 13.29 54.51 -4.74
C ARG A 8 14.07 53.20 -4.65
N ARG A 9 14.42 52.78 -3.43
CA ARG A 9 14.88 51.42 -3.14
C ARG A 9 13.80 50.45 -3.60
N ALA A 10 14.15 49.55 -4.53
CA ALA A 10 13.31 48.40 -4.84
C ALA A 10 13.22 47.53 -3.58
N HIS A 11 12.00 47.29 -3.13
CA HIS A 11 11.72 46.36 -2.04
C HIS A 11 11.80 44.96 -2.61
N GLN A 12 12.93 44.30 -2.36
CA GLN A 12 13.15 42.89 -2.70
C GLN A 12 12.30 42.06 -1.72
N PRO A 13 11.36 41.22 -2.18
CA PRO A 13 10.61 40.36 -1.27
C PRO A 13 11.58 39.36 -0.62
N PRO A 14 11.37 38.99 0.65
CA PRO A 14 12.24 38.05 1.32
C PRO A 14 12.17 36.69 0.62
N ASP A 15 13.36 36.17 0.32
CA ASP A 15 13.59 34.80 -0.11
C ASP A 15 12.99 33.87 0.95
N ARG A 16 11.84 33.26 0.65
CA ARG A 16 11.25 32.23 1.50
C ARG A 16 11.94 30.93 1.15
N ASP A 17 13.09 30.77 1.80
CA ASP A 17 13.84 29.55 1.94
C ASP A 17 12.94 28.31 2.00
N ARG A 18 13.29 27.39 1.11
CA ARG A 18 13.16 25.94 1.21
C ARG A 18 12.81 25.47 2.62
N LEU A 19 11.53 25.21 2.85
CA LEU A 19 11.10 24.40 3.99
C LEU A 19 11.58 22.97 3.75
N PRO A 20 12.42 22.39 4.62
CA PRO A 20 12.67 20.96 4.55
C PRO A 20 11.36 20.26 4.89
N VAL A 21 10.87 19.42 3.98
CA VAL A 21 9.82 18.45 4.28
C VAL A 21 10.43 17.47 5.27
N ARG A 22 10.24 17.71 6.57
CA ARG A 22 10.30 16.63 7.55
C ARG A 22 9.12 15.74 7.24
N ALA A 23 9.39 14.58 6.65
CA ALA A 23 8.47 13.46 6.69
C ALA A 23 7.99 13.31 8.14
N ALA A 24 6.69 13.09 8.33
CA ALA A 24 6.16 12.68 9.61
C ALA A 24 6.72 11.28 9.92
N THR A 25 7.96 11.23 10.39
CA THR A 25 8.50 10.10 11.09
C THR A 25 7.82 10.11 12.45
N ALA A 26 6.94 9.13 12.70
CA ALA A 26 6.81 8.63 14.05
C ALA A 26 8.25 8.27 14.48
N GLY A 27 8.82 9.06 15.40
CA GLY A 27 10.23 8.94 15.76
C GLY A 27 10.54 7.57 16.35
N PRO A 28 11.72 6.98 16.08
CA PRO A 28 12.18 5.83 16.84
C PRO A 28 12.54 6.33 18.24
N GLY A 29 11.83 5.83 19.25
CA GLY A 29 12.34 5.88 20.62
C GLY A 29 13.68 5.14 20.63
N ALA A 30 14.75 5.84 21.00
CA ALA A 30 16.06 5.25 21.20
C ALA A 30 15.96 4.23 22.35
N VAL A 31 15.83 2.95 21.99
CA VAL A 31 16.14 1.82 22.86
C VAL A 31 17.49 1.29 22.39
N GLY A 32 18.43 1.20 23.33
CA GLY A 32 19.84 0.97 23.07
C GLY A 32 20.13 -0.30 22.26
N ARG A 33 21.35 -0.36 21.72
CA ARG A 33 21.97 -1.63 21.28
C ARG A 33 21.97 -2.59 22.47
N GLY A 34 20.90 -3.36 22.57
CA GLY A 34 20.77 -4.53 23.41
C GLY A 34 20.49 -5.69 22.48
N ASP A 35 21.48 -6.56 22.35
CA ASP A 35 21.25 -7.95 21.98
C ASP A 35 20.26 -8.53 23.00
N GLN A 36 19.00 -8.61 22.62
CA GLN A 36 17.93 -9.29 23.35
C GLN A 36 16.96 -9.86 22.32
N GLY A 37 17.28 -11.06 21.84
CA GLY A 37 16.34 -11.89 21.12
C GLY A 37 15.09 -12.12 21.97
N VAL A 38 13.92 -11.79 21.42
CA VAL A 38 12.64 -12.27 21.92
C VAL A 38 11.79 -12.67 20.73
N THR A 39 11.74 -13.99 20.57
CA THR A 39 10.82 -14.84 19.79
C THR A 39 10.68 -14.56 18.29
N SER A 40 11.74 -14.84 17.54
CA SER A 40 11.60 -15.30 16.16
C SER A 40 10.78 -16.61 16.18
N SER A 41 9.64 -16.62 15.50
CA SER A 41 9.05 -17.86 15.03
C SER A 41 10.10 -18.50 14.12
N THR A 42 10.67 -19.61 14.56
CA THR A 42 11.76 -20.34 13.89
C THR A 42 11.35 -20.98 12.56
N GLU A 43 10.19 -20.63 12.01
CA GLU A 43 9.54 -21.37 10.92
C GLU A 43 9.62 -20.67 9.56
N VAL A 44 9.65 -19.33 9.51
CA VAL A 44 9.68 -18.58 8.24
C VAL A 44 11.09 -18.15 7.89
N ALA A 45 11.64 -18.69 6.79
CA ALA A 45 12.95 -18.29 6.28
C ALA A 45 12.87 -16.95 5.54
N VAL A 46 13.79 -16.03 5.82
CA VAL A 46 13.82 -14.70 5.21
C VAL A 46 15.09 -14.51 4.39
N ALA A 47 14.95 -14.10 3.13
CA ALA A 47 16.08 -13.83 2.24
C ALA A 47 15.84 -12.62 1.36
N GLU A 48 16.84 -11.76 1.22
CA GLU A 48 16.80 -10.67 0.25
C GLU A 48 17.33 -11.09 -1.11
N ARG A 49 16.74 -10.52 -2.17
CA ARG A 49 17.16 -10.74 -3.56
C ARG A 49 17.09 -9.44 -4.35
N ALA A 50 17.85 -9.41 -5.45
CA ALA A 50 17.78 -8.36 -6.45
C ALA A 50 17.12 -8.92 -7.72
N VAL A 51 16.00 -8.31 -8.13
CA VAL A 51 15.23 -8.70 -9.32
C VAL A 51 15.53 -7.72 -10.46
N PRO A 52 15.76 -8.17 -11.70
CA PRO A 52 15.90 -7.26 -12.83
C PRO A 52 14.63 -6.41 -13.04
N GLY A 53 14.78 -5.09 -13.05
CA GLY A 53 13.71 -4.13 -13.33
C GLY A 53 14.10 -3.18 -14.45
N PRO A 54 13.12 -2.50 -15.08
CA PRO A 54 13.37 -1.61 -16.23
C PRO A 54 14.20 -0.37 -15.86
N HIS A 55 14.21 0.02 -14.57
CA HIS A 55 14.97 1.16 -14.04
C HIS A 55 16.22 0.72 -13.27
N GLY A 56 16.65 -0.54 -13.46
CA GLY A 56 17.70 -1.21 -12.70
C GLY A 56 17.13 -2.22 -11.69
N ALA A 57 18.02 -2.87 -10.95
CA ALA A 57 17.62 -3.92 -9.99
C ALA A 57 16.63 -3.41 -8.93
N VAL A 58 15.62 -4.23 -8.62
CA VAL A 58 14.61 -4.01 -7.59
C VAL A 58 14.93 -4.92 -6.41
N ARG A 59 15.06 -4.36 -5.21
CA ARG A 59 15.26 -5.16 -4.00
C ARG A 59 13.93 -5.79 -3.60
N VAL A 60 13.96 -7.09 -3.29
CA VAL A 60 12.83 -7.81 -2.71
C VAL A 60 13.28 -8.58 -1.48
N ARG A 61 12.36 -8.80 -0.54
CA ARG A 61 12.55 -9.69 0.61
C ARG A 61 11.53 -10.81 0.54
N VAL A 62 12.03 -12.04 0.50
CA VAL A 62 11.26 -13.27 0.37
C VAL A 62 11.11 -13.92 1.73
N TYR A 63 9.88 -14.27 2.08
CA TYR A 63 9.48 -14.96 3.31
C TYR A 63 8.94 -16.32 2.91
N THR A 64 9.66 -17.37 3.24
CA THR A 64 9.32 -18.74 2.85
C THR A 64 8.81 -19.49 4.07
N PRO A 65 7.55 -19.99 4.04
CA PRO A 65 7.00 -20.81 5.12
C PRO A 65 7.75 -22.15 5.24
N PRO A 66 7.60 -22.89 6.35
CA PRO A 66 8.08 -24.26 6.41
C PRO A 66 7.28 -25.17 5.46
N GLY A 67 7.92 -26.21 4.94
CA GLY A 67 7.31 -27.16 4.00
C GLY A 67 7.18 -26.60 2.57
N ASP A 68 6.26 -27.17 1.79
CA ASP A 68 6.04 -26.80 0.39
C ASP A 68 5.04 -25.62 0.28
N PRO A 69 5.45 -24.45 -0.24
CA PRO A 69 4.55 -23.31 -0.38
C PRO A 69 3.40 -23.60 -1.37
N ALA A 70 2.17 -23.49 -0.87
CA ALA A 70 0.93 -23.72 -1.60
C ALA A 70 0.33 -22.45 -2.24
N ALA A 71 0.94 -21.27 -2.03
CA ALA A 71 0.52 -20.02 -2.66
C ALA A 71 1.70 -19.03 -2.78
N LEU A 72 1.53 -18.02 -3.63
CA LEU A 72 2.44 -16.87 -3.76
C LEU A 72 1.69 -15.59 -3.42
N LEU A 73 2.30 -14.71 -2.62
CA LEU A 73 1.85 -13.33 -2.46
C LEU A 73 3.00 -12.37 -2.78
N VAL A 74 2.78 -11.42 -3.68
CA VAL A 74 3.63 -10.23 -3.80
C VAL A 74 2.98 -9.09 -3.00
N TRP A 75 3.70 -8.55 -2.02
CA TRP A 75 3.20 -7.56 -1.08
C TRP A 75 3.89 -6.20 -1.25
N LEU A 76 3.09 -5.14 -1.35
CA LEU A 76 3.55 -3.77 -1.54
C LEU A 76 3.17 -2.91 -0.33
N HIS A 77 4.19 -2.37 0.35
CA HIS A 77 3.99 -1.51 1.51
C HIS A 77 3.32 -0.18 1.14
N GLY A 78 2.69 0.49 2.11
CA GLY A 78 2.12 1.83 1.96
C GLY A 78 3.17 2.94 2.06
N GLY A 79 2.79 4.08 2.65
CA GLY A 79 3.70 5.24 2.77
C GLY A 79 3.50 6.33 1.73
N GLY A 80 2.30 6.40 1.13
CA GLY A 80 1.92 7.52 0.26
C GLY A 80 2.80 7.70 -0.97
N PHE A 81 3.29 6.58 -1.53
CA PHE A 81 4.22 6.49 -2.66
C PHE A 81 5.64 7.03 -2.39
N ALA A 82 5.86 7.85 -1.36
CA ALA A 82 7.11 8.57 -1.11
C ALA A 82 7.84 8.14 0.17
N GLY A 83 7.25 7.25 0.97
CA GLY A 83 7.80 6.73 2.22
C GLY A 83 7.63 5.23 2.36
N GLY A 84 8.22 4.68 3.43
CA GLY A 84 8.28 3.23 3.68
C GLY A 84 9.51 2.56 3.08
N ASP A 85 9.74 1.32 3.50
CA ASP A 85 10.81 0.46 3.02
C ASP A 85 10.48 -1.01 3.39
N LEU A 86 11.44 -1.92 3.21
CA LEU A 86 11.26 -3.34 3.53
C LEU A 86 11.30 -3.65 5.03
N ASP A 87 11.73 -2.70 5.87
CA ASP A 87 11.93 -2.86 7.31
C ASP A 87 10.76 -2.33 8.14
N ILE A 88 9.90 -1.48 7.57
CA ILE A 88 8.69 -1.03 8.28
C ILE A 88 7.79 -2.22 8.62
N PRO A 89 7.03 -2.18 9.74
CA PRO A 89 6.21 -3.33 10.14
C PRO A 89 5.14 -3.72 9.10
N GLU A 90 4.53 -2.76 8.40
CA GLU A 90 3.56 -3.04 7.32
C GLU A 90 4.18 -3.79 6.11
N ALA A 91 5.51 -3.79 5.99
CA ALA A 91 6.24 -4.65 5.05
C ALA A 91 6.72 -5.93 5.76
N HIS A 92 7.58 -5.79 6.77
CA HIS A 92 8.32 -6.90 7.35
C HIS A 92 7.44 -7.85 8.17
N VAL A 93 6.73 -7.28 9.15
CA VAL A 93 5.92 -8.06 10.08
C VAL A 93 4.71 -8.66 9.36
N VAL A 94 4.04 -7.87 8.51
CA VAL A 94 2.90 -8.37 7.71
C VAL A 94 3.30 -9.55 6.83
N ALA A 95 4.43 -9.46 6.12
CA ALA A 95 4.88 -10.55 5.26
C ALA A 95 5.27 -11.81 6.04
N GLY A 96 5.96 -11.65 7.18
CA GLY A 96 6.27 -12.76 8.08
C GLY A 96 5.01 -13.43 8.65
N GLU A 97 4.05 -12.64 9.10
CA GLU A 97 2.77 -13.13 9.64
C GLU A 97 1.93 -13.86 8.59
N LEU A 98 1.83 -13.33 7.37
CA LEU A 98 1.09 -14.00 6.29
C LEU A 98 1.75 -15.31 5.86
N ALA A 99 3.08 -15.36 5.82
CA ALA A 99 3.83 -16.58 5.58
C ALA A 99 3.71 -17.59 6.74
N ALA A 100 3.54 -17.13 7.98
CA ALA A 100 3.34 -18.01 9.13
C ALA A 100 1.90 -18.56 9.21
N ARG A 101 0.89 -17.76 8.84
CA ARG A 101 -0.55 -18.12 8.93
C ARG A 101 -1.05 -18.96 7.76
N THR A 102 -0.36 -18.88 6.63
CA THR A 102 -0.69 -19.61 5.40
C THR A 102 0.59 -20.17 4.81
N PRO A 103 0.61 -21.39 4.25
CA PRO A 103 1.74 -21.90 3.48
C PRO A 103 1.90 -21.12 2.17
N ALA A 104 2.16 -19.81 2.24
CA ALA A 104 2.33 -18.90 1.12
C ALA A 104 3.73 -18.30 1.19
N VAL A 105 4.47 -18.35 0.08
CA VAL A 105 5.69 -17.55 -0.05
C VAL A 105 5.28 -16.09 -0.24
N VAL A 106 5.81 -15.19 0.58
CA VAL A 106 5.52 -13.76 0.48
C VAL A 106 6.76 -13.02 -0.04
N VAL A 107 6.59 -12.18 -1.05
CA VAL A 107 7.65 -11.35 -1.63
C VAL A 107 7.30 -9.89 -1.37
N SER A 108 7.94 -9.28 -0.39
CA SER A 108 7.86 -7.83 -0.17
C SER A 108 8.76 -7.09 -1.16
N VAL A 109 8.24 -6.04 -1.79
CA VAL A 109 8.96 -5.30 -2.84
C VAL A 109 9.43 -3.95 -2.32
N GLY A 110 10.73 -3.70 -2.38
CA GLY A 110 11.34 -2.39 -2.12
C GLY A 110 11.30 -1.53 -3.39
N TYR A 111 10.10 -1.20 -3.83
CA TYR A 111 9.88 -0.40 -5.03
C TYR A 111 10.46 1.02 -4.85
N ARG A 112 10.92 1.66 -5.94
CA ARG A 112 11.43 3.04 -5.85
C ARG A 112 10.31 3.99 -5.42
N LEU A 113 10.60 4.82 -4.43
CA LEU A 113 9.68 5.80 -3.89
C LEU A 113 9.63 7.04 -4.78
N ALA A 114 8.47 7.70 -4.85
CA ALA A 114 8.25 8.93 -5.61
C ALA A 114 8.90 10.17 -4.95
N ARG A 115 10.21 10.15 -4.80
CA ARG A 115 11.06 11.24 -4.34
C ARG A 115 12.32 11.31 -5.20
N ASP A 116 13.14 12.34 -5.03
CA ASP A 116 14.44 12.46 -5.72
C ASP A 116 14.33 12.32 -7.26
N GLY A 117 13.27 12.89 -7.84
CA GLY A 117 13.00 12.85 -9.29
C GLY A 117 12.21 11.63 -9.78
N VAL A 118 12.03 10.60 -8.95
CA VAL A 118 11.20 9.42 -9.29
C VAL A 118 9.72 9.77 -9.23
N ARG A 119 8.94 9.36 -10.24
CA ARG A 119 7.49 9.58 -10.35
C ARG A 119 6.82 8.35 -10.97
N TYR A 120 5.49 8.30 -10.95
CA TYR A 120 4.74 7.38 -11.81
C TYR A 120 5.26 7.45 -13.26
N PRO A 121 5.49 6.31 -13.95
CA PRO A 121 5.15 4.94 -13.55
C PRO A 121 6.25 4.14 -12.83
N VAL A 122 7.40 4.73 -12.48
CA VAL A 122 8.57 3.99 -11.95
C VAL A 122 8.26 3.06 -10.77
N PRO A 123 7.51 3.47 -9.73
CA PRO A 123 7.16 2.56 -8.62
C PRO A 123 6.33 1.35 -9.08
N VAL A 124 5.44 1.55 -10.04
CA VAL A 124 4.58 0.50 -10.63
C VAL A 124 5.41 -0.42 -11.51
N ASP A 125 6.36 0.12 -12.27
CA ASP A 125 7.22 -0.67 -13.13
C ASP A 125 8.11 -1.62 -12.32
N ASP A 126 8.62 -1.16 -11.18
CA ASP A 126 9.38 -1.98 -10.23
C ASP A 126 8.52 -3.08 -9.61
N ALA A 127 7.31 -2.76 -9.16
CA ALA A 127 6.35 -3.73 -8.64
C ALA A 127 5.95 -4.77 -9.71
N ALA A 128 5.70 -4.34 -10.94
CA ALA A 128 5.38 -5.23 -12.06
C ALA A 128 6.54 -6.14 -12.44
N ALA A 129 7.79 -5.67 -12.34
CA ALA A 129 8.98 -6.48 -12.55
C ALA A 129 9.13 -7.57 -11.48
N ALA A 130 8.97 -7.20 -10.20
CA ALA A 130 8.98 -8.15 -9.08
C ALA A 130 7.85 -9.18 -9.21
N TRP A 131 6.65 -8.73 -9.58
CA TRP A 131 5.50 -9.60 -9.84
C TRP A 131 5.78 -10.62 -10.95
N ARG A 132 6.22 -10.16 -12.13
CA ARG A 132 6.52 -11.07 -13.26
C ARG A 132 7.62 -12.07 -12.92
N TRP A 133 8.66 -11.63 -12.22
CA TRP A 133 9.73 -12.51 -11.76
C TRP A 133 9.20 -13.61 -10.83
N ALA A 134 8.41 -13.25 -9.81
CA ALA A 134 7.86 -14.23 -8.88
C ALA A 134 6.86 -15.17 -9.58
N ALA A 135 5.95 -14.61 -10.39
CA ALA A 135 4.92 -15.36 -11.12
C ALA A 135 5.48 -16.29 -12.22
N ALA A 136 6.71 -16.06 -12.68
CA ALA A 136 7.43 -16.91 -13.63
C ALA A 136 8.34 -17.97 -12.96
N GLY A 137 8.20 -18.19 -11.64
CA GLY A 137 8.97 -19.20 -10.91
C GLY A 137 10.24 -18.69 -10.22
N GLY A 138 10.38 -17.38 -10.03
CA GLY A 138 11.48 -16.80 -9.24
C GLY A 138 11.50 -17.25 -7.77
N VAL A 139 10.37 -17.78 -7.29
CA VAL A 139 10.18 -18.42 -5.98
C VAL A 139 9.30 -19.67 -6.14
N PRO A 140 9.49 -20.71 -5.31
CA PRO A 140 8.66 -21.91 -5.35
C PRO A 140 7.26 -21.62 -4.79
N ALA A 141 6.22 -21.92 -5.56
CA ALA A 141 4.81 -21.89 -5.13
C ALA A 141 3.97 -22.78 -6.06
N ALA A 142 3.05 -23.57 -5.50
CA ALA A 142 2.26 -24.55 -6.26
C ALA A 142 0.77 -24.20 -6.46
N GLY A 143 0.29 -23.06 -5.95
CA GLY A 143 -1.12 -22.67 -6.01
C GLY A 143 -1.36 -21.21 -6.41
N PRO A 144 -2.40 -20.55 -5.87
CA PRO A 144 -2.82 -19.24 -6.37
C PRO A 144 -1.71 -18.18 -6.18
N ARG A 145 -1.60 -17.29 -7.17
CA ARG A 145 -0.68 -16.15 -7.17
C ARG A 145 -1.48 -14.90 -6.88
N ALA A 146 -1.27 -14.33 -5.70
CA ALA A 146 -1.89 -13.10 -5.26
C ALA A 146 -0.92 -11.92 -5.35
N ILE A 147 -1.46 -10.75 -5.64
CA ILE A 147 -0.76 -9.47 -5.44
C ILE A 147 -1.57 -8.60 -4.50
N GLY A 148 -0.89 -7.91 -3.61
CA GLY A 148 -1.54 -7.09 -2.62
C GLY A 148 -0.66 -6.00 -2.07
N GLY A 149 -1.24 -5.19 -1.21
CA GLY A 149 -0.52 -4.14 -0.53
C GLY A 149 -1.43 -3.31 0.36
N ALA A 150 -0.81 -2.31 0.97
CA ALA A 150 -1.46 -1.41 1.91
C ALA A 150 -1.44 0.02 1.41
N SER A 151 -2.55 0.77 1.57
CA SER A 151 -2.64 2.19 1.22
C SER A 151 -2.20 2.46 -0.23
N ALA A 152 -1.16 3.27 -0.45
CA ALA A 152 -0.52 3.49 -1.74
C ALA A 152 -0.01 2.19 -2.41
N GLY A 153 0.51 1.24 -1.62
CA GLY A 153 0.92 -0.08 -2.12
C GLY A 153 -0.25 -0.89 -2.66
N ALA A 154 -1.45 -0.76 -2.07
CA ALA A 154 -2.66 -1.39 -2.61
C ALA A 154 -3.04 -0.81 -3.99
N ALA A 155 -2.86 0.49 -4.19
CA ALA A 155 -3.05 1.12 -5.50
C ALA A 155 -2.01 0.65 -6.53
N ILE A 156 -0.74 0.51 -6.13
CA ILE A 156 0.28 -0.06 -7.02
C ILE A 156 -0.07 -1.51 -7.38
N ALA A 157 -0.49 -2.33 -6.41
CA ALA A 157 -0.87 -3.73 -6.63
C ALA A 157 -2.04 -3.86 -7.62
N LEU A 158 -3.08 -3.04 -7.44
CA LEU A 158 -4.22 -2.98 -8.35
C LEU A 158 -3.81 -2.54 -9.76
N THR A 159 -2.90 -1.58 -9.88
CA THR A 159 -2.35 -1.14 -11.17
C THR A 159 -1.56 -2.25 -11.87
N VAL A 160 -0.75 -3.01 -11.12
CA VAL A 160 -0.05 -4.17 -11.67
C VAL A 160 -1.06 -5.21 -12.17
N ALA A 161 -2.12 -5.51 -11.42
CA ALA A 161 -3.16 -6.42 -11.87
C ALA A 161 -3.85 -5.95 -13.16
N LEU A 162 -4.17 -4.65 -13.26
CA LEU A 162 -4.72 -4.05 -14.48
C LEU A 162 -3.79 -4.22 -15.69
N ARG A 163 -2.49 -3.98 -15.52
CA ARG A 163 -1.48 -4.12 -16.60
C ARG A 163 -1.26 -5.56 -17.03
N GLN A 164 -1.47 -6.52 -16.12
CA GLN A 164 -1.26 -7.95 -16.38
C GLN A 164 -2.54 -8.68 -16.80
N ARG A 165 -3.69 -7.99 -16.83
CA ARG A 165 -4.98 -8.52 -17.26
C ARG A 165 -4.87 -9.12 -18.67
N GLY A 166 -5.38 -10.34 -18.84
CA GLY A 166 -5.35 -11.07 -20.11
C GLY A 166 -3.98 -11.64 -20.49
N THR A 167 -2.96 -11.53 -19.63
CA THR A 167 -1.65 -12.16 -19.83
C THR A 167 -1.51 -13.43 -19.00
N ALA A 168 -0.53 -14.29 -19.32
CA ALA A 168 -0.19 -15.46 -18.49
C ALA A 168 0.29 -15.09 -17.06
N ALA A 169 0.67 -13.83 -16.86
CA ALA A 169 1.06 -13.28 -15.57
C ALA A 169 -0.09 -12.53 -14.88
N ALA A 170 -1.35 -12.71 -15.28
CA ALA A 170 -2.48 -12.19 -14.51
C ALA A 170 -2.50 -12.79 -13.09
N PRO A 171 -2.67 -11.98 -12.03
CA PRO A 171 -2.85 -12.50 -10.67
C PRO A 171 -4.18 -13.24 -10.55
N ASP A 172 -4.21 -14.22 -9.67
CA ASP A 172 -5.41 -15.01 -9.35
C ASP A 172 -6.26 -14.33 -8.28
N ARG A 173 -5.65 -13.45 -7.45
CA ARG A 173 -6.31 -12.76 -6.31
C ARG A 173 -5.69 -11.40 -6.01
N LEU A 174 -6.49 -10.50 -5.46
CA LEU A 174 -6.09 -9.19 -4.94
C LEU A 174 -6.27 -9.12 -3.41
N LEU A 175 -5.25 -8.65 -2.69
CA LEU A 175 -5.33 -8.38 -1.24
C LEU A 175 -5.05 -6.90 -0.97
N LEU A 176 -6.08 -6.12 -0.63
CA LEU A 176 -6.01 -4.66 -0.58
C LEU A 176 -6.31 -4.14 0.83
N ALA A 177 -5.30 -3.67 1.55
CA ALA A 177 -5.47 -3.04 2.86
C ALA A 177 -5.65 -1.53 2.73
N TYR A 178 -6.79 -1.03 3.22
CA TYR A 178 -7.19 0.39 3.29
C TYR A 178 -6.72 1.19 2.05
N PRO A 179 -7.20 0.81 0.84
CA PRO A 179 -6.60 1.21 -0.41
C PRO A 179 -6.79 2.70 -0.72
N PHE A 180 -5.72 3.36 -1.17
CA PHE A 180 -5.76 4.72 -1.70
C PHE A 180 -5.87 4.72 -3.23
N ALA A 181 -7.07 4.45 -3.75
CA ALA A 181 -7.31 4.19 -5.17
C ALA A 181 -7.86 5.38 -5.96
N HIS A 182 -8.37 6.43 -5.31
CA HIS A 182 -9.06 7.55 -5.95
C HIS A 182 -8.38 8.90 -5.72
N PHE A 183 -8.43 9.77 -6.74
CA PHE A 183 -8.18 11.20 -6.55
C PHE A 183 -9.10 12.02 -7.49
N PRO A 184 -9.90 12.97 -6.98
CA PRO A 184 -10.10 13.27 -5.56
C PRO A 184 -10.72 12.09 -4.79
N VAL A 185 -10.44 12.01 -3.49
CA VAL A 185 -11.05 11.02 -2.59
C VAL A 185 -12.48 11.46 -2.29
N PRO A 186 -13.48 10.55 -2.32
CA PRO A 186 -14.84 10.90 -1.92
C PRO A 186 -14.89 11.45 -0.50
N ALA A 187 -15.79 12.40 -0.25
CA ALA A 187 -15.93 12.97 1.08
C ALA A 187 -16.50 11.95 2.08
N LEU A 188 -16.04 12.02 3.32
CA LEU A 188 -16.69 11.33 4.43
C LEU A 188 -18.11 11.88 4.63
N ASP A 189 -19.02 11.02 5.11
CA ASP A 189 -20.30 11.50 5.60
C ASP A 189 -20.11 12.42 6.83
N ALA A 190 -21.12 13.24 7.13
CA ALA A 190 -21.03 14.24 8.20
C ALA A 190 -20.78 13.63 9.59
N ALA A 191 -21.30 12.44 9.88
CA ALA A 191 -21.14 11.80 11.16
C ALA A 191 -19.70 11.30 11.34
N MET A 192 -19.16 10.60 10.34
CA MET A 192 -17.78 10.15 10.34
C MET A 192 -16.81 11.34 10.33
N ALA A 193 -17.07 12.37 9.54
CA ALA A 193 -16.28 13.61 9.55
C ALA A 193 -16.22 14.25 10.95
N ASN A 194 -17.28 14.14 11.75
CA ASN A 194 -17.28 14.64 13.14
C ASN A 194 -16.37 13.81 14.05
N VAL A 195 -16.45 12.47 13.99
CA VAL A 195 -15.56 11.55 14.74
C VAL A 195 -14.11 11.80 14.37
N MET A 196 -13.85 11.87 13.07
CA MET A 196 -12.55 12.09 12.46
C MET A 196 -11.86 13.39 12.91
N ARG A 197 -12.61 14.48 13.15
CA ARG A 197 -12.04 15.74 13.66
C ARG A 197 -11.47 15.65 15.07
N ALA A 198 -11.85 14.64 15.86
CA ALA A 198 -11.32 14.42 17.19
C ALA A 198 -10.00 13.63 17.21
N LEU A 199 -9.59 13.06 16.07
CA LEU A 199 -8.34 12.29 15.99
C LEU A 199 -7.10 13.21 15.89
N PRO A 200 -5.95 12.77 16.41
CA PRO A 200 -4.68 13.47 16.23
C PRO A 200 -4.36 13.72 14.76
N PRO A 201 -3.85 14.90 14.36
CA PRO A 201 -3.53 15.23 12.97
C PRO A 201 -2.61 14.23 12.26
N GLU A 202 -1.75 13.53 13.00
CA GLU A 202 -0.81 12.55 12.47
C GLU A 202 -1.52 11.34 11.85
N LEU A 203 -2.71 11.00 12.36
CA LEU A 203 -3.57 9.91 11.88
C LEU A 203 -4.54 10.36 10.79
N ARG A 204 -4.48 11.64 10.38
CA ARG A 204 -5.39 12.25 9.40
C ARG A 204 -4.71 12.39 8.03
N PHE A 205 -5.51 12.23 6.99
CA PHE A 205 -5.20 12.59 5.61
C PHE A 205 -6.21 13.62 5.13
N ASP A 206 -5.99 14.88 5.47
CA ASP A 206 -6.81 15.95 4.92
C ASP A 206 -6.59 16.12 3.41
N HIS A 207 -7.45 16.94 2.80
CA HIS A 207 -7.42 17.21 1.36
C HIS A 207 -6.03 17.71 0.89
N GLU A 208 -5.37 18.57 1.67
CA GLU A 208 -4.07 19.14 1.30
C GLU A 208 -2.98 18.06 1.30
N ARG A 209 -2.96 17.21 2.33
CA ARG A 209 -2.03 16.08 2.44
C ARG A 209 -2.24 15.07 1.32
N ILE A 210 -3.49 14.74 0.99
CA ILE A 210 -3.83 13.85 -0.13
C ILE A 210 -3.38 14.47 -1.47
N ALA A 211 -3.70 15.74 -1.71
CA ALA A 211 -3.30 16.44 -2.93
C ALA A 211 -1.77 16.56 -3.06
N HIS A 212 -1.06 16.74 -1.95
CA HIS A 212 0.40 16.71 -1.91
C HIS A 212 0.95 15.32 -2.26
N MET A 213 0.43 14.24 -1.66
CA MET A 213 0.82 12.86 -1.98
C MET A 213 0.68 12.57 -3.48
N VAL A 214 -0.48 12.89 -4.06
CA VAL A 214 -0.73 12.65 -5.49
C VAL A 214 0.19 13.49 -6.37
N ARG A 215 0.38 14.77 -6.06
CA ARG A 215 1.30 15.64 -6.82
C ARG A 215 2.74 15.15 -6.75
N THR A 216 3.18 14.69 -5.58
CA THR A 216 4.51 14.09 -5.40
C THR A 216 4.65 12.80 -6.20
N TYR A 217 3.61 11.97 -6.27
CA TYR A 217 3.61 10.73 -7.01
C TYR A 217 3.61 10.92 -8.53
N VAL A 218 2.70 11.74 -9.07
CA VAL A 218 2.48 11.87 -10.52
C VAL A 218 3.09 13.12 -11.14
N GLY A 219 3.65 14.03 -10.34
CA GLY A 219 4.20 15.31 -10.77
C GLY A 219 3.12 16.36 -11.05
N ARG A 220 2.19 16.08 -11.98
CA ARG A 220 1.13 17.02 -12.39
C ARG A 220 -0.26 16.39 -12.33
N VAL A 221 -1.04 16.84 -11.34
CA VAL A 221 -2.40 16.34 -11.05
C VAL A 221 -3.39 16.58 -12.21
N SER A 222 -3.21 17.65 -12.99
CA SER A 222 -4.12 17.97 -14.11
C SER A 222 -4.02 17.01 -15.30
N ASN A 223 -3.09 16.06 -15.27
CA ASN A 223 -2.92 15.03 -16.29
C ASN A 223 -2.74 13.66 -15.61
N LEU A 224 -3.62 13.36 -14.63
CA LEU A 224 -3.55 12.14 -13.85
C LEU A 224 -3.90 10.93 -14.72
N PRO A 225 -2.98 9.98 -14.97
CA PRO A 225 -3.31 8.76 -15.68
C PRO A 225 -4.29 7.93 -14.85
N ALA A 226 -5.31 7.33 -15.49
CA ALA A 226 -6.29 6.49 -14.80
C ALA A 226 -5.65 5.32 -14.04
N GLU A 227 -4.55 4.77 -14.56
CA GLU A 227 -3.77 3.72 -13.91
C GLU A 227 -2.88 4.21 -12.76
N ALA A 228 -2.65 5.52 -12.58
CA ALA A 228 -1.86 5.99 -11.44
C ALA A 228 -2.67 5.84 -10.13
N LEU A 229 -3.95 6.20 -10.19
CA LEU A 229 -4.93 6.03 -9.11
C LEU A 229 -6.06 5.15 -9.65
N PRO A 230 -5.90 3.81 -9.56
CA PRO A 230 -6.62 2.84 -10.39
C PRO A 230 -8.13 2.73 -10.14
N GLY A 231 -8.69 3.39 -9.13
CA GLY A 231 -10.14 3.50 -8.96
C GLY A 231 -10.84 4.27 -10.10
N ALA A 232 -10.08 5.02 -10.90
CA ALA A 232 -10.59 5.67 -12.12
C ALA A 232 -10.44 4.82 -13.40
N ALA A 233 -9.89 3.60 -13.31
CA ALA A 233 -9.66 2.74 -14.46
C ALA A 233 -10.82 1.76 -14.70
N ASN A 234 -10.83 1.10 -15.87
CA ASN A 234 -11.76 -0.01 -16.12
C ASN A 234 -11.33 -1.24 -15.31
N LEU A 235 -12.16 -1.65 -14.35
CA LEU A 235 -11.89 -2.76 -13.42
C LEU A 235 -12.40 -4.12 -13.91
N THR A 236 -13.11 -4.19 -15.04
CA THR A 236 -13.60 -5.45 -15.61
C THR A 236 -12.44 -6.43 -15.88
N GLY A 237 -12.67 -7.71 -15.54
CA GLY A 237 -11.71 -8.79 -15.76
C GLY A 237 -10.55 -8.83 -14.77
N LEU A 238 -10.59 -8.04 -13.68
CA LEU A 238 -9.71 -8.23 -12.54
C LEU A 238 -10.11 -9.49 -11.74
N PRO A 239 -9.16 -10.10 -11.01
CA PRO A 239 -9.46 -11.26 -10.17
C PRO A 239 -10.23 -10.86 -8.90
N PRO A 240 -10.81 -11.84 -8.17
CA PRO A 240 -11.43 -11.60 -6.87
C PRO A 240 -10.54 -10.83 -5.90
N ALA A 241 -11.14 -9.91 -5.15
CA ALA A 241 -10.46 -9.03 -4.22
C ALA A 241 -10.91 -9.25 -2.76
N ALA A 242 -9.95 -9.39 -1.86
CA ALA A 242 -10.13 -9.26 -0.42
C ALA A 242 -9.70 -7.84 -0.01
N VAL A 243 -10.63 -7.06 0.54
CA VAL A 243 -10.42 -5.65 0.89
C VAL A 243 -10.61 -5.46 2.40
N VAL A 244 -9.57 -4.96 3.06
CA VAL A 244 -9.66 -4.49 4.45
C VAL A 244 -9.87 -2.99 4.45
N LEU A 245 -10.82 -2.49 5.21
CA LEU A 245 -11.07 -1.06 5.44
C LEU A 245 -10.80 -0.73 6.90
N SER A 246 -10.29 0.48 7.17
CA SER A 246 -10.14 1.00 8.53
C SER A 246 -11.30 1.96 8.83
N GLU A 247 -11.96 1.82 9.98
CA GLU A 247 -13.10 2.69 10.32
C GLU A 247 -12.69 4.15 10.47
N LEU A 248 -11.55 4.40 11.13
CA LEU A 248 -11.03 5.73 11.42
C LEU A 248 -10.02 6.16 10.35
N ASP A 249 -10.49 6.35 9.13
CA ASP A 249 -9.63 6.63 7.97
C ASP A 249 -10.25 7.62 6.98
N ASP A 250 -9.54 8.71 6.67
CA ASP A 250 -9.93 9.68 5.64
C ASP A 250 -9.97 9.09 4.22
N LEU A 251 -9.24 7.99 4.00
CA LEU A 251 -9.18 7.27 2.73
C LEU A 251 -10.20 6.14 2.65
N ARG A 252 -10.96 5.86 3.73
CA ARG A 252 -12.01 4.83 3.73
C ARG A 252 -13.00 5.00 2.58
N PRO A 253 -13.52 6.21 2.26
CA PRO A 253 -14.44 6.36 1.14
C PRO A 253 -13.84 5.96 -0.22
N SER A 254 -12.52 6.09 -0.39
CA SER A 254 -11.85 5.58 -1.59
C SER A 254 -11.90 4.05 -1.66
N GLY A 255 -11.76 3.36 -0.54
CA GLY A 255 -11.86 1.90 -0.49
C GLY A 255 -13.30 1.40 -0.64
N GLU A 256 -14.27 2.08 -0.04
CA GLU A 256 -15.70 1.77 -0.20
C GLU A 256 -16.15 1.92 -1.65
N LEU A 257 -15.80 3.05 -2.30
CA LEU A 257 -16.08 3.27 -3.72
C LEU A 257 -15.40 2.22 -4.61
N LEU A 258 -14.16 1.84 -4.30
CA LEU A 258 -13.46 0.80 -5.07
C LEU A 258 -14.20 -0.54 -5.01
N VAL A 259 -14.71 -0.93 -3.84
CA VAL A 259 -15.49 -2.17 -3.66
C VAL A 259 -16.76 -2.14 -4.51
N GLU A 260 -17.47 -1.01 -4.51
CA GLU A 260 -18.68 -0.82 -5.33
C GLU A 260 -18.35 -0.99 -6.81
N GLN A 261 -17.33 -0.27 -7.31
CA GLN A 261 -16.88 -0.34 -8.70
C GLN A 261 -16.41 -1.74 -9.12
N LEU A 262 -15.73 -2.48 -8.24
CA LEU A 262 -15.35 -3.86 -8.49
C LEU A 262 -16.59 -4.74 -8.72
N ARG A 263 -17.58 -4.64 -7.84
CA ARG A 263 -18.84 -5.41 -7.93
C ARG A 263 -19.65 -5.03 -9.17
N GLU A 264 -19.75 -3.74 -9.48
CA GLU A 264 -20.39 -3.25 -10.71
C GLU A 264 -19.69 -3.77 -11.98
N SER A 265 -18.37 -3.97 -11.91
CA SER A 265 -17.57 -4.54 -12.99
C SER A 265 -17.61 -6.08 -13.06
N GLY A 266 -18.44 -6.72 -12.24
CA GLY A 266 -18.56 -8.19 -12.16
C GLY A 266 -17.41 -8.88 -11.42
N VAL A 267 -16.60 -8.14 -10.66
CA VAL A 267 -15.49 -8.68 -9.87
C VAL A 267 -15.97 -8.97 -8.45
N GLU A 268 -15.70 -10.19 -7.96
CA GLU A 268 -15.99 -10.55 -6.57
C GLU A 268 -15.14 -9.71 -5.61
N ALA A 269 -15.79 -9.09 -4.62
CA ALA A 269 -15.12 -8.30 -3.59
C ALA A 269 -15.62 -8.67 -2.19
N SER A 270 -14.76 -9.35 -1.42
CA SER A 270 -14.93 -9.64 0.00
C SER A 270 -14.38 -8.48 0.82
N VAL A 271 -15.10 -8.02 1.85
CA VAL A 271 -14.73 -6.81 2.59
C VAL A 271 -14.75 -7.06 4.10
N GLN A 272 -13.71 -6.59 4.79
CA GLN A 272 -13.64 -6.54 6.24
C GLN A 272 -13.42 -5.11 6.70
N LEU A 273 -14.34 -4.57 7.51
CA LEU A 273 -14.18 -3.28 8.16
C LEU A 273 -13.61 -3.47 9.58
N GLU A 274 -12.41 -2.97 9.81
CA GLU A 274 -11.76 -2.96 11.12
C GLU A 274 -12.26 -1.77 11.95
N LYS A 275 -13.19 -2.07 12.85
CA LYS A 275 -13.78 -1.08 13.77
C LYS A 275 -12.72 -0.54 14.74
N GLY A 276 -12.74 0.77 14.96
CA GLY A 276 -11.83 1.50 15.84
C GLY A 276 -10.38 1.56 15.36
N MET A 277 -10.05 1.00 14.19
CA MET A 277 -8.68 1.04 13.67
C MET A 277 -8.45 2.28 12.78
N PRO A 278 -7.31 2.98 12.94
CA PRO A 278 -6.92 4.04 12.04
C PRO A 278 -6.31 3.52 10.74
N HIS A 279 -6.14 4.40 9.76
CA HIS A 279 -5.36 4.10 8.56
C HIS A 279 -3.95 3.58 8.92
N GLY A 280 -3.45 2.59 8.15
CA GLY A 280 -2.10 2.05 8.36
C GLY A 280 -1.96 1.16 9.60
N HIS A 281 -3.06 0.65 10.17
CA HIS A 281 -3.05 -0.12 11.41
C HIS A 281 -2.16 -1.38 11.37
N LEU A 282 -1.87 -1.95 10.18
CA LEU A 282 -0.94 -3.08 10.06
C LEU A 282 0.49 -2.73 10.48
N ASN A 283 0.87 -1.43 10.51
CA ASN A 283 2.15 -1.00 11.08
C ASN A 283 2.28 -1.30 12.58
N SER A 284 1.18 -1.60 13.26
CA SER A 284 1.20 -1.95 14.69
C SER A 284 1.54 -3.43 14.95
N GLY A 285 1.37 -4.30 13.94
CA GLY A 285 1.48 -5.75 14.06
C GLY A 285 0.51 -6.39 15.07
N PRO A 286 0.44 -7.73 15.13
CA PRO A 286 -0.04 -8.41 16.32
C PRO A 286 0.91 -8.11 17.50
N PRO A 287 0.41 -7.93 18.74
CA PRO A 287 -0.85 -8.44 19.28
C PRO A 287 -2.04 -7.46 19.23
N ARG A 288 -1.98 -6.35 18.47
CA ARG A 288 -3.15 -5.46 18.38
C ARG A 288 -4.31 -6.17 17.65
N PRO A 289 -5.51 -6.27 18.25
CA PRO A 289 -6.59 -7.11 17.72
C PRO A 289 -6.95 -6.85 16.25
N GLY A 290 -7.03 -5.58 15.83
CA GLY A 290 -7.39 -5.22 14.44
C GLY A 290 -6.35 -5.66 13.40
N ALA A 291 -5.05 -5.56 13.72
CA ALA A 291 -4.01 -6.04 12.81
C ALA A 291 -4.05 -7.57 12.67
N GLY A 292 -4.26 -8.28 13.79
CA GLY A 292 -4.40 -9.74 13.77
C GLY A 292 -5.60 -10.22 12.95
N ALA A 293 -6.77 -9.60 13.14
CA ALA A 293 -7.99 -9.94 12.40
C ALA A 293 -7.86 -9.69 10.90
N SER A 294 -7.23 -8.58 10.49
CA SER A 294 -6.95 -8.29 9.08
C SER A 294 -5.98 -9.29 8.46
N LEU A 295 -4.96 -9.73 9.20
CA LEU A 295 -4.02 -10.75 8.75
C LEU A 295 -4.70 -12.12 8.60
N ASP A 296 -5.61 -12.48 9.50
CA ASP A 296 -6.40 -13.72 9.39
C ASP A 296 -7.32 -13.70 8.17
N PHE A 297 -7.96 -12.56 7.90
CA PHE A 297 -8.79 -12.37 6.71
C PHE A 297 -8.00 -12.54 5.41
N PHE A 298 -6.83 -11.92 5.30
CA PHE A 298 -5.95 -12.10 4.15
C PHE A 298 -5.36 -13.50 4.05
N ALA A 299 -4.99 -14.12 5.16
CA ALA A 299 -4.54 -15.51 5.19
C ALA A 299 -5.60 -16.47 4.65
N ALA A 300 -6.87 -16.30 5.06
CA ALA A 300 -7.98 -17.06 4.51
C ALA A 300 -8.12 -16.86 2.99
N ALA A 301 -7.99 -15.62 2.53
CA ALA A 301 -8.03 -15.27 1.10
C ALA A 301 -6.86 -15.84 0.28
N LEU A 302 -5.80 -16.37 0.89
CA LEU A 302 -4.67 -17.02 0.20
C LEU A 302 -4.78 -18.55 0.10
N ARG A 303 -5.72 -19.17 0.82
CA ARG A 303 -5.85 -20.64 0.84
C ARG A 303 -6.32 -21.21 -0.51
N PRO A 304 -5.81 -22.37 -0.95
CA PRO A 304 -6.20 -22.96 -2.24
C PRO A 304 -7.71 -23.15 -2.43
N SER A 305 -8.45 -23.46 -1.35
CA SER A 305 -9.91 -23.65 -1.36
C SER A 305 -10.74 -22.37 -1.53
N GLY A 306 -10.12 -21.19 -1.65
CA GLY A 306 -10.80 -19.94 -2.01
C GLY A 306 -11.66 -19.31 -0.90
N LEU A 307 -12.27 -18.17 -1.26
CA LEU A 307 -13.06 -17.28 -0.39
C LEU A 307 -14.41 -17.87 0.05
N ASP A 308 -14.83 -19.00 -0.53
CA ASP A 308 -16.10 -19.69 -0.24
C ASP A 308 -16.25 -20.08 1.24
N GLY A 309 -15.14 -20.26 1.96
CA GLY A 309 -15.13 -20.59 3.39
C GLY A 309 -15.37 -19.41 4.34
N VAL A 310 -15.28 -18.16 3.87
CA VAL A 310 -15.43 -16.95 4.72
C VAL A 310 -16.90 -16.50 4.79
N LEU A 311 -17.71 -16.84 3.80
CA LEU A 311 -19.13 -16.46 3.70
C LEU A 311 -20.07 -17.18 4.69
N GLY A 312 -19.56 -18.08 5.54
CA GLY A 312 -20.36 -18.85 6.49
C GLY A 312 -20.62 -18.17 7.85
N ARG A 313 -20.15 -16.94 8.10
CA ARG A 313 -20.29 -16.27 9.41
C ARG A 313 -20.58 -14.77 9.29
N ALA A 314 -21.68 -14.42 8.65
CA ALA A 314 -22.36 -13.15 8.88
C ALA A 314 -23.86 -13.37 8.65
N GLY A 315 -24.51 -13.95 9.66
CA GLY A 315 -25.95 -13.87 9.85
C GLY A 315 -26.28 -12.72 10.79
#